data_AF-A0A966KNN8-F1
#
_entry.id   AF-A0A966KNN8-F1
#
_cell.length_a   1.000
_cell.length_b   1.000
_cell.length_c   1.000
_cell.angle_alpha   90.00
_cell.angle_beta   90.00
_cell.angle_gamma   90.00
#
_symmetry.space_group_name_H-M   'P 1'
#
loop_
_entity.id
_entity.type
_entity.pdbx_description
1 polymer ?
#
loop_
_entity_poly.entity_id
_entity_poly.type
_entity_poly.pdbx_seq_one_letter_code
_entity_poly.pdbx_strand_id
1 'polypeptide(L)' 'MGAAYGISKLASAAYEGMSRQPEVAGTIQTAMIIAAALIEGFTFYALFICSNKP' A
#
# COMPACT_ATOMS: atom_id res chain seq x y z
N MET A 1 -1.89 -10.00 -8.37
CA MET A 1 -3.17 -9.32 -8.63
C MET A 1 -3.69 -8.57 -7.40
N GLY A 2 -3.94 -9.24 -6.27
CA GLY A 2 -4.47 -8.59 -5.05
C GLY A 2 -3.60 -7.44 -4.51
N ALA A 3 -2.28 -7.66 -4.41
CA ALA A 3 -1.33 -6.64 -3.94
C ALA A 3 -1.35 -5.37 -4.80
N ALA A 4 -1.13 -5.52 -6.12
CA ALA A 4 -1.11 -4.41 -7.06
C ALA A 4 -2.43 -3.61 -7.06
N TYR A 5 -3.58 -4.30 -6.98
CA TYR A 5 -4.88 -3.65 -6.87
C TYR A 5 -5.07 -2.92 -5.54
N GLY A 6 -4.63 -3.52 -4.42
CA GLY A 6 -4.67 -2.89 -3.10
C GLY A 6 -3.83 -1.62 -3.04
N ILE A 7 -2.59 -1.68 -3.53
CA ILE A 7 -1.67 -0.53 -3.58
C ILE A 7 -2.21 0.58 -4.48
N SER A 8 -2.71 0.25 -5.68
CA SER A 8 -3.20 1.28 -6.61
C SER A 8 -4.41 2.03 -6.05
N LYS A 9 -5.35 1.31 -5.41
CA LYS A 9 -6.51 1.93 -4.76
C LYS A 9 -6.11 2.77 -3.56
N LEU A 10 -5.20 2.26 -2.72
CA LEU A 10 -4.64 2.99 -1.57
C LEU A 10 -3.98 4.30 -2.01
N ALA A 11 -3.10 4.22 -3.01
CA ALA A 11 -2.38 5.38 -3.53
C ALA A 11 -3.34 6.41 -4.13
N SER A 12 -4.32 5.98 -4.93
CA SER A 12 -5.33 6.87 -5.51
C SER A 12 -6.10 7.65 -4.43
N ALA A 13 -6.58 6.95 -3.40
CA ALA A 13 -7.31 7.57 -2.28
C ALA A 13 -6.42 8.54 -1.47
N ALA A 14 -5.15 8.18 -1.25
CA ALA A 14 -4.20 9.04 -0.56
C ALA A 14 -3.94 10.32 -1.37
N TYR A 15 -3.70 10.23 -2.69
CA TYR A 15 -3.49 11.39 -3.55
C TYR A 15 -4.72 12.30 -3.61
N GLU A 16 -5.93 11.73 -3.67
CA GLU A 16 -7.16 12.52 -3.61
C GLU A 16 -7.32 13.22 -2.25
N GLY A 17 -7.02 12.54 -1.14
CA GLY A 17 -7.04 13.15 0.19
C GLY A 17 -6.03 14.30 0.33
N MET A 18 -4.80 14.08 -0.12
CA MET A 18 -3.73 15.09 -0.08
C MET A 18 -4.01 16.30 -0.97
N SER A 19 -4.67 16.10 -2.13
CA SER A 19 -5.05 17.21 -3.00
C SER A 19 -6.20 18.04 -2.45
N ARG A 20 -7.13 17.42 -1.71
CA ARG A 20 -8.24 18.12 -1.05
C ARG A 20 -7.82 18.86 0.23
N GLN A 21 -6.88 18.31 0.99
CA GLN A 21 -6.41 18.88 2.26
C GLN A 21 -4.88 18.82 2.34
N PRO A 22 -4.17 19.79 1.73
CA PRO A 22 -2.71 19.79 1.67
C PRO A 22 -2.06 19.93 3.06
N GLU A 23 -2.74 20.54 4.04
CA GLU A 23 -2.24 20.75 5.40
C GLU A 23 -1.99 19.44 6.15
N VAL A 24 -2.74 18.38 5.81
CA VAL A 24 -2.60 17.04 6.41
C VAL A 24 -1.88 16.05 5.50
N ALA A 25 -1.27 16.51 4.40
CA ALA A 25 -0.70 15.63 3.40
C ALA A 25 0.42 14.73 3.95
N GLY A 26 1.27 15.25 4.83
CA GLY A 26 2.31 14.45 5.49
C GLY A 26 1.74 13.30 6.35
N THR A 27 0.63 13.55 7.04
CA THR A 27 -0.07 12.53 7.84
C THR A 27 -0.69 11.46 6.93
N ILE A 28 -1.35 11.87 5.85
CA ILE A 28 -1.92 10.94 4.86
C ILE A 28 -0.84 10.08 4.21
N GLN A 29 0.28 10.69 3.81
CA GLN A 29 1.42 9.97 3.23
C GLN A 29 1.99 8.95 4.22
N THR A 30 2.16 9.32 5.49
CA THR A 30 2.66 8.41 6.52
C THR A 30 1.73 7.21 6.70
N ALA A 31 0.42 7.45 6.81
CA ALA A 31 -0.56 6.37 6.90
C ALA A 31 -0.57 5.48 5.65
N MET A 32 -0.44 6.07 4.46
CA MET A 32 -0.33 5.34 3.19
C MET A 32 0.90 4.42 3.17
N ILE A 33 2.08 4.91 3.59
CA ILE A 33 3.30 4.11 3.61
C ILE A 33 3.17 2.93 4.58
N ILE A 34 2.58 3.14 5.76
CA ILE A 34 2.34 2.07 6.74
C ILE A 34 1.41 1.01 6.14
N ALA A 35 0.29 1.43 5.54
CA ALA A 35 -0.65 0.50 4.89
C ALA A 35 -0.01 -0.24 3.70
N ALA A 36 0.79 0.45 2.89
CA ALA A 36 1.54 -0.15 1.79
C ALA A 36 2.54 -1.20 2.30
N ALA A 37 3.27 -0.91 3.37
CA ALA A 37 4.21 -1.86 3.98
C ALA A 37 3.51 -3.13 4.49
N LEU A 38 2.28 -3.03 5.02
CA LEU A 38 1.49 -4.20 5.42
C LEU A 38 1.06 -5.05 4.22
N ILE A 39 0.62 -4.42 3.13
CA ILE A 39 0.25 -5.12 1.89
C ILE A 39 1.48 -5.80 1.27
N GLU A 40 2.58 -5.07 1.15
CA GLU A 40 3.85 -5.59 0.62
C GLU A 40 4.38 -6.71 1.51
N GLY A 41 4.41 -6.55 2.83
CA GLY A 41 4.88 -7.59 3.76
C GLY A 41 4.11 -8.91 3.63
N PHE A 42 2.78 -8.85 3.55
CA PHE A 42 1.95 -10.04 3.28
C PHE A 42 2.23 -10.63 1.89
N THR A 43 2.39 -9.79 0.87
CA THR A 43 2.65 -10.22 -0.50
C THR A 43 3.99 -10.91 -0.64
N PHE A 44 5.04 -10.36 -0.04
CA PHE A 44 6.36 -10.99 0.02
C PHE A 44 6.32 -12.34 0.74
N TYR A 45 5.60 -12.44 1.85
CA TYR A 45 5.43 -13.72 2.55
C TYR A 45 4.69 -14.76 1.70
N ALA A 46 3.62 -14.37 1.01
CA ALA A 46 2.90 -15.25 0.09
C ALA A 46 3.78 -15.72 -1.08
N LEU A 47 4.59 -14.81 -1.65
CA LEU A 47 5.58 -15.16 -2.67
C LEU A 47 6.60 -16.15 -2.15
N PHE A 48 7.15 -15.93 -0.95
CA PHE A 48 8.10 -16.86 -0.33
C PHE A 48 7.53 -18.28 -0.19
N ILE A 49 6.28 -18.43 0.25
CA ILE A 49 5.61 -19.72 0.34
C ILE A 49 5.48 -20.37 -1.05
N CYS A 50 5.00 -19.61 -2.04
CA CYS A 50 4.78 -20.14 -3.38
C CYS A 50 6.08 -20.44 -4.14
N SER A 51 7.15 -19.71 -3.87
CA SER A 51 8.48 -19.90 -4.47
C SER A 51 9.23 -21.11 -3.89
N ASN A 52 8.92 -21.53 -2.66
CA ASN A 52 9.46 -22.74 -2.05
C ASN A 52 8.65 -23.99 -2.43
N LYS A 53 8.43 -24.19 -3.73
CA LYS A 53 7.96 -25.48 -4.24
C LYS A 53 9.19 -26.38 -4.44
N PRO A 54 9.21 -27.64 -3.96
CA PRO A 54 10.26 -28.58 -4.36
C PRO A 54 10.26 -28.80 -5.87
#